data_AF-A0A453PDP7-F1
#
_entry.id   AF-A0A453PDP7-F1
#
_cell.length_a   1.000
_cell.length_b   1.000
_cell.length_c   1.000
_cell.angle_alpha   90.00
_cell.angle_beta   90.00
_cell.angle_gamma   90.00
#
_symmetry.space_group_name_H-M   'P 1'
#
loop_
_entity.id
_entity.type
_entity.pdbx_description
1 polymer ?
#
loop_
_entity_poly.entity_id
_entity_poly.type
_entity_poly.pdbx_seq_one_letter_code
_entity_poly.pdbx_strand_id
1 'polypeptide(L)'
;DDVADKTNDALLFYSITRRNLQSRRVDDLESHFYWITPQGWLLMLHRASHATCLWNPFTRQRIGLPSDQEEFLTKSTTRCLLSHTPTDPNCTVLVVNCRDTVFWYCHPEGDRWKKHTYESGALGERRGDVIGGMKALTAVGGEFHTYFRTHSTCYSVVILKFLPDPTCSRKFRLVIHAIMSTPGPGRAAPC
;
A
#
# COMPACT_ATOMS: atom_id res chain seq x y z
N ASP A 1 -26.69 5.12 36.72
CA ASP A 1 -26.99 4.44 35.44
C ASP A 1 -26.64 5.37 34.29
N ASP A 2 -25.35 5.41 33.93
CA ASP A 2 -24.89 6.08 32.70
C ASP A 2 -25.01 5.09 31.55
N VAL A 3 -25.95 5.36 30.65
CA VAL A 3 -26.11 4.62 29.40
C VAL A 3 -24.93 5.01 28.52
N ALA A 4 -23.88 4.18 28.54
CA ALA A 4 -22.81 4.26 27.56
C ALA A 4 -23.45 4.17 26.16
N ASP A 5 -23.37 5.27 25.43
CA ASP A 5 -23.70 5.36 24.02
C ASP A 5 -22.84 4.32 23.30
N LYS A 6 -23.45 3.18 22.98
CA LYS A 6 -22.79 2.12 22.20
C LYS A 6 -22.58 2.69 20.81
N THR A 7 -21.41 3.27 20.58
CA THR A 7 -20.91 3.60 19.25
C THR A 7 -21.20 2.43 18.34
N ASN A 8 -22.12 2.65 17.40
CA ASN A 8 -22.50 1.64 16.44
C ASN A 8 -21.32 1.50 15.47
N ASP A 9 -20.40 0.57 15.75
CA ASP A 9 -19.21 0.24 14.96
C ASP A 9 -19.60 -0.45 13.64
N ALA A 10 -20.41 0.27 12.88
CA ALA A 10 -20.90 -0.09 11.58
C ALA A 10 -19.97 0.53 10.53
N LEU A 11 -19.22 -0.30 9.82
CA LEU A 11 -18.48 0.13 8.65
C LEU A 11 -19.44 0.19 7.45
N LEU A 12 -19.33 1.27 6.69
CA LEU A 12 -20.05 1.48 5.45
C LEU A 12 -19.17 1.08 4.27
N PHE A 13 -19.63 0.12 3.48
CA PHE A 13 -18.98 -0.33 2.26
C PHE A 13 -19.88 -0.06 1.07
N TYR A 14 -19.33 0.56 0.03
CA TYR A 14 -20.06 0.75 -1.21
C TYR A 14 -19.67 -0.34 -2.21
N SER A 15 -20.63 -1.16 -2.61
CA SER A 15 -20.42 -2.15 -3.67
C SER A 15 -20.64 -1.48 -5.02
N ILE A 16 -19.57 -1.35 -5.82
CA ILE A 16 -19.67 -0.79 -7.18
C ILE A 16 -20.54 -1.69 -8.06
N THR A 17 -20.32 -3.01 -8.02
CA THR A 17 -21.07 -3.99 -8.83
C THR A 17 -22.56 -3.99 -8.51
N ARG A 18 -22.93 -3.89 -7.22
CA ARG A 18 -24.33 -3.88 -6.78
C ARG A 18 -24.92 -2.47 -6.73
N ARG A 19 -24.11 -1.42 -6.94
CA ARG A 19 -24.46 0.00 -6.84
C ARG A 19 -25.23 0.32 -5.55
N ASN A 20 -24.80 -0.26 -4.43
CA ASN A 20 -25.48 -0.10 -3.15
C ASN A 20 -24.50 0.10 -1.99
N LEU A 21 -24.98 0.83 -0.98
CA LEU A 21 -24.29 0.99 0.30
C LEU A 21 -24.67 -0.17 1.21
N GLN A 22 -23.66 -0.78 1.83
CA GLN A 22 -23.82 -1.88 2.77
C GLN A 22 -23.25 -1.43 4.11
N SER A 23 -24.08 -1.44 5.14
CA SER A 23 -23.66 -1.24 6.52
C SER A 23 -23.42 -2.59 7.16
N ARG A 24 -22.24 -2.80 7.76
CA ARG A 24 -21.94 -4.01 8.50
C ARG A 24 -21.36 -3.67 9.86
N ARG A 25 -21.99 -4.21 10.90
CA ARG A 25 -21.39 -4.28 12.23
C ARG A 25 -20.20 -5.23 12.18
N VAL A 26 -19.10 -4.76 12.73
CA VAL A 26 -17.87 -5.54 12.82
C VAL A 26 -17.44 -5.53 14.27
N ASP A 27 -17.96 -6.48 15.04
CA ASP A 27 -17.67 -6.57 16.48
C ASP A 27 -16.16 -6.72 16.76
N ASP A 28 -15.41 -7.23 15.78
CA ASP A 28 -13.96 -7.39 15.87
C ASP A 28 -13.17 -6.06 15.70
N LEU A 29 -13.79 -4.98 15.22
CA LEU A 29 -13.07 -3.73 14.95
C LEU A 29 -12.64 -3.01 16.24
N GLU A 30 -13.42 -3.16 17.31
CA GLU A 30 -13.15 -2.53 18.61
C GLU A 30 -11.80 -2.93 19.19
N SER A 31 -11.28 -4.12 18.86
CA SER A 31 -9.99 -4.61 19.36
C SER A 31 -8.82 -4.36 18.40
N HIS A 32 -9.07 -3.72 17.25
CA HIS A 32 -8.09 -3.59 16.18
C HIS A 32 -7.90 -2.15 15.68
N PHE A 33 -6.71 -1.85 15.16
CA PHE A 33 -6.53 -0.79 14.17
C PHE A 33 -6.69 -1.37 12.77
N TYR A 34 -7.05 -0.55 11.78
CA TYR A 34 -7.24 -1.04 10.42
C TYR A 34 -6.86 -0.05 9.33
N TRP A 35 -6.47 -0.59 8.17
CA TRP A 35 -6.15 0.15 6.95
C TRP A 35 -6.87 -0.45 5.76
N ILE A 36 -7.54 0.39 4.98
CA ILE A 36 -8.26 -0.02 3.77
C ILE A 36 -7.26 -0.24 2.63
N THR A 37 -7.41 -1.34 1.91
CA THR A 37 -6.69 -1.60 0.65
C THR A 37 -7.57 -1.30 -0.57
N PRO A 38 -6.99 -0.89 -1.71
CA PRO A 38 -7.76 -0.68 -2.95
C PRO A 38 -8.56 -1.91 -3.41
N GLN A 39 -8.12 -3.11 -3.03
CA GLN A 39 -8.76 -4.38 -3.36
C GLN A 39 -9.97 -4.70 -2.47
N GLY A 40 -10.34 -3.82 -1.54
CA GLY A 40 -11.51 -3.98 -0.66
C GLY A 40 -11.27 -4.88 0.55
N TRP A 41 -10.02 -5.15 0.89
CA TRP A 41 -9.63 -5.84 2.13
C TRP A 41 -9.19 -4.83 3.18
N LEU A 42 -9.24 -5.22 4.45
CA LEU A 42 -8.67 -4.45 5.55
C LEU A 42 -7.42 -5.14 6.06
N LEU A 43 -6.31 -4.42 6.17
CA LEU A 43 -5.22 -4.83 7.06
C LEU A 43 -5.66 -4.53 8.48
N MET A 44 -5.68 -5.55 9.33
CA MET A 44 -6.07 -5.46 10.74
C MET A 44 -4.83 -5.64 11.61
N LEU A 45 -4.72 -4.84 12.67
CA LEU A 45 -3.70 -4.95 13.70
C LEU A 45 -4.39 -5.08 15.06
N HIS A 46 -4.21 -6.20 15.74
CA HIS A 46 -4.76 -6.40 17.07
C HIS A 46 -4.01 -5.53 18.09
N ARG A 47 -4.74 -4.75 18.89
CA ARG A 47 -4.17 -3.70 19.77
C ARG A 47 -3.23 -4.24 20.85
N ALA A 48 -3.51 -5.40 21.44
CA ALA A 48 -2.70 -5.96 22.52
C ALA A 48 -1.58 -6.90 22.04
N SER A 49 -1.88 -7.84 21.14
CA SER A 49 -0.91 -8.86 20.68
C SER A 49 -0.06 -8.45 19.49
N HIS A 50 -0.37 -7.33 18.82
CA HIS A 50 0.28 -6.88 17.59
C HIS A 50 0.20 -7.90 16.43
N ALA A 51 -0.70 -8.89 16.55
CA ALA A 51 -1.00 -9.82 15.47
C ALA A 51 -1.63 -9.06 14.31
N THR A 52 -1.20 -9.37 13.09
CA THR A 52 -1.76 -8.75 11.88
C THR A 52 -2.46 -9.78 11.00
N CYS A 53 -3.49 -9.35 10.30
CA CYS A 53 -4.16 -10.17 9.29
C CYS A 53 -4.81 -9.31 8.22
N LEU A 54 -5.09 -9.91 7.06
CA LEU A 54 -6.01 -9.34 6.08
C LEU A 54 -7.40 -9.87 6.37
N TRP A 55 -8.38 -8.97 6.40
CA TRP A 55 -9.77 -9.31 6.63
C TRP A 55 -10.65 -8.83 5.48
N ASN A 56 -11.52 -9.73 5.01
CA ASN A 56 -12.51 -9.41 3.99
C ASN A 56 -13.84 -9.08 4.66
N PRO A 57 -14.36 -7.85 4.55
CA PRO A 57 -15.60 -7.45 5.21
C PRO A 57 -16.86 -8.14 4.67
N PHE A 58 -16.82 -8.66 3.45
CA PHE A 58 -17.96 -9.30 2.81
C PHE A 58 -18.03 -10.80 3.12
N THR A 59 -16.89 -11.49 3.02
CA THR A 59 -16.80 -12.95 3.26
C THR A 59 -16.43 -13.31 4.69
N ARG A 60 -15.99 -12.33 5.49
CA ARG A 60 -15.40 -12.50 6.84
C ARG A 60 -14.12 -13.35 6.85
N GLN A 61 -13.55 -13.64 5.69
CA GLN A 61 -12.31 -14.38 5.57
C GLN A 61 -11.16 -13.61 6.23
N ARG A 62 -10.32 -14.33 6.98
CA ARG A 62 -9.08 -13.82 7.56
C ARG A 62 -7.91 -14.57 6.93
N ILE A 63 -6.85 -13.84 6.61
CA ILE A 63 -5.59 -14.41 6.15
C ILE A 63 -4.50 -13.88 7.07
N GLY A 64 -3.80 -14.79 7.74
CA GLY A 64 -2.75 -14.44 8.70
C GLY A 64 -1.60 -13.71 8.02
N LEU A 65 -1.03 -12.73 8.73
CA LEU A 65 0.19 -12.06 8.36
C LEU A 65 1.17 -12.11 9.55
N PRO A 66 2.47 -11.86 9.33
CA PRO A 66 3.42 -11.77 10.42
C PRO A 66 3.01 -10.67 11.44
N SER A 67 3.28 -10.86 12.73
CA SER A 67 3.00 -9.80 13.72
C SER A 67 3.87 -8.56 13.52
N ASP A 68 3.34 -7.38 13.85
CA ASP A 68 4.08 -6.11 13.79
C ASP A 68 4.96 -5.91 15.03
N GLN A 69 6.12 -6.58 15.02
CA GLN A 69 7.10 -6.53 16.11
C GLN A 69 7.81 -5.16 16.22
N GLU A 70 7.94 -4.43 15.12
CA GLU A 70 8.57 -3.08 15.12
C GLU A 70 7.56 -1.96 15.41
N GLU A 71 6.27 -2.28 15.51
CA GLU A 71 5.14 -1.35 15.68
C GLU A 71 5.10 -0.26 14.59
N PHE A 72 5.56 -0.59 13.38
CA PHE A 72 5.68 0.38 12.31
C PHE A 72 4.31 0.88 11.82
N LEU A 73 3.26 0.10 12.02
CA LEU A 73 1.91 0.45 11.61
C LEU A 73 1.34 1.64 12.40
N THR A 74 1.64 1.72 13.69
CA THR A 74 1.11 2.75 14.60
C THR A 74 2.05 3.94 14.79
N LYS A 75 3.37 3.76 14.56
CA LYS A 75 4.39 4.82 14.72
C LYS A 75 4.32 5.95 13.68
N SER A 76 3.64 5.74 12.56
CA SER A 76 3.52 6.76 11.51
C SER A 76 2.20 6.66 10.76
N THR A 77 1.91 7.67 9.94
CA THR A 77 0.84 7.59 8.95
C THR A 77 1.25 6.56 7.89
N THR A 78 0.50 5.46 7.79
CA THR A 78 0.78 4.36 6.87
C THR A 78 -0.38 4.09 5.92
N ARG A 79 -0.07 3.49 4.76
CA ARG A 79 -1.04 2.97 3.81
C ARG A 79 -0.73 1.51 3.51
N CYS A 80 -1.76 0.72 3.22
CA CYS A 80 -1.62 -0.68 2.81
C CYS A 80 -2.07 -0.87 1.37
N LEU A 81 -1.27 -1.61 0.59
CA LEU A 81 -1.53 -1.96 -0.80
C LEU A 81 -1.27 -3.45 -0.97
N LEU A 82 -2.04 -4.09 -1.87
CA LEU A 82 -1.84 -5.48 -2.24
C LEU A 82 -1.50 -5.55 -3.72
N SER A 83 -0.51 -6.36 -4.10
CA SER A 83 -0.17 -6.53 -5.52
C SER A 83 -1.24 -7.34 -6.26
N HIS A 84 -1.76 -8.37 -5.62
CA HIS A 84 -2.78 -9.28 -6.13
C HIS A 84 -3.91 -9.43 -5.10
N THR A 85 -4.89 -10.28 -5.40
CA THR A 85 -5.84 -10.75 -4.38
C THR A 85 -5.06 -11.47 -3.27
N PRO A 86 -5.39 -11.28 -1.98
CA PRO A 86 -4.70 -11.93 -0.85
C PRO A 86 -4.62 -13.46 -0.89
N THR A 87 -5.49 -14.11 -1.64
CA THR A 87 -5.50 -15.57 -1.83
C THR A 87 -4.56 -16.03 -2.95
N ASP A 88 -3.97 -15.11 -3.70
CA ASP A 88 -2.96 -15.41 -4.72
C ASP A 88 -1.61 -15.67 -4.03
N PRO A 89 -0.91 -16.79 -4.33
CA PRO A 89 0.38 -17.10 -3.72
C PRO A 89 1.47 -16.07 -4.04
N ASN A 90 1.32 -15.30 -5.11
CA ASN A 90 2.24 -14.22 -5.49
C ASN A 90 1.81 -12.86 -4.93
N CYS A 91 0.77 -12.81 -4.09
CA CYS A 91 0.35 -11.58 -3.45
C CYS A 91 1.45 -11.07 -2.52
N THR A 92 1.74 -9.79 -2.65
CA THR A 92 2.63 -9.04 -1.76
C THR A 92 1.79 -8.01 -1.04
N VAL A 93 1.87 -8.00 0.27
CA VAL A 93 1.30 -6.96 1.12
C VAL A 93 2.37 -5.90 1.30
N LEU A 94 2.07 -4.66 0.91
CA LEU A 94 2.98 -3.52 1.01
C LEU A 94 2.40 -2.48 1.95
N VAL A 95 3.15 -2.14 3.00
CA VAL A 95 2.85 -1.05 3.92
C VAL A 95 3.83 0.10 3.68
N VAL A 96 3.29 1.25 3.31
CA VAL A 96 4.09 2.44 2.98
C VAL A 96 4.04 3.45 4.11
N ASN A 97 5.20 3.91 4.59
CA ASN A 97 5.28 5.08 5.46
C ASN A 97 5.00 6.35 4.65
N CYS A 98 3.96 7.09 5.02
CA CYS A 98 3.62 8.34 4.35
C CYS A 98 4.42 9.55 4.87
N ARG A 99 5.37 9.38 5.79
CA ARG A 99 6.20 10.47 6.33
C ARG A 99 7.69 10.27 6.09
N ASP A 100 8.08 9.12 5.57
CA ASP A 100 9.47 8.75 5.31
C ASP A 100 9.57 7.95 4.02
N THR A 101 10.78 7.60 3.60
CA THR A 101 11.04 6.78 2.41
C THR A 101 11.10 5.28 2.73
N VAL A 102 10.52 4.86 3.85
CA VAL A 102 10.53 3.49 4.34
C VAL A 102 9.21 2.79 4.02
N PHE A 103 9.29 1.52 3.64
CA PHE A 103 8.15 0.64 3.50
C PHE A 103 8.46 -0.77 4.02
N TRP A 104 7.42 -1.50 4.38
CA TRP A 104 7.47 -2.88 4.83
C TRP A 104 6.65 -3.75 3.89
N TYR A 105 7.09 -4.98 3.70
CA TYR A 105 6.36 -5.92 2.86
C TYR A 105 6.44 -7.35 3.40
N CYS A 106 5.42 -8.14 3.11
CA CYS A 106 5.39 -9.57 3.38
C CYS A 106 4.52 -10.28 2.34
N HIS A 107 4.49 -11.61 2.42
CA HIS A 107 3.52 -12.43 1.72
C HIS A 107 2.43 -12.88 2.70
N PRO A 108 1.18 -13.07 2.23
CA PRO A 108 0.16 -13.75 3.01
C PRO A 108 0.68 -15.06 3.59
N GLU A 109 0.36 -15.33 4.86
CA GLU A 109 0.84 -16.52 5.60
C GLU A 109 2.38 -16.64 5.71
N GLY A 110 3.10 -15.55 5.42
CA GLY A 110 4.55 -15.47 5.56
C GLY A 110 5.02 -15.46 7.02
N ASP A 111 6.34 -15.50 7.17
CA ASP A 111 7.03 -15.60 8.47
C ASP A 111 7.34 -14.23 9.09
N ARG A 112 7.67 -13.22 8.28
CA ARG A 112 8.12 -11.90 8.75
C ARG A 112 7.83 -10.74 7.81
N TRP A 113 7.73 -9.56 8.39
CA TRP A 113 7.82 -8.29 7.66
C TRP A 113 9.26 -8.02 7.25
N LYS A 114 9.46 -7.67 5.98
CA LYS A 114 10.73 -7.20 5.45
C LYS A 114 10.68 -5.68 5.30
N LYS A 115 11.65 -4.97 5.87
CA LYS A 115 11.77 -3.52 5.80
C LYS A 115 12.68 -3.10 4.65
N HIS A 116 12.33 -2.02 3.96
CA HIS A 116 13.14 -1.41 2.93
C HIS A 116 13.10 0.12 3.04
N THR A 117 14.24 0.76 2.80
CA THR A 117 14.35 2.22 2.72
C THR A 117 14.72 2.59 1.30
N TYR A 118 13.90 3.40 0.65
CA TYR A 118 14.19 3.93 -0.67
C TYR A 118 15.22 5.06 -0.57
N GLU A 119 16.29 4.95 -1.36
CA GLU A 119 17.37 5.93 -1.45
C GLU A 119 17.19 6.80 -2.69
N SER A 120 17.03 8.12 -2.50
CA SER A 120 16.68 9.09 -3.55
C SER A 120 17.80 9.43 -4.55
N GLY A 121 18.97 8.81 -4.40
CA GLY A 121 20.18 9.20 -5.13
C GLY A 121 20.18 8.84 -6.61
N ALA A 122 19.41 7.82 -7.04
CA ALA A 122 19.49 7.30 -8.41
C ALA A 122 18.90 8.24 -9.47
N LEU A 123 17.99 9.15 -9.08
CA LEU A 123 17.22 9.99 -10.00
C LEU A 123 17.32 11.49 -9.70
N GLY A 124 18.22 11.89 -8.79
CA GLY A 124 18.36 13.29 -8.38
C GLY A 124 17.11 13.85 -7.66
N GLU A 125 16.34 12.97 -7.02
CA GLU A 125 15.04 13.32 -6.45
C GLU A 125 15.21 14.04 -5.11
N ARG A 126 14.39 15.08 -4.89
CA ARG A 126 14.32 15.69 -3.56
C ARG A 126 13.49 14.78 -2.65
N ARG A 127 13.93 14.63 -1.40
CA ARG A 127 13.26 13.80 -0.38
C ARG A 127 11.74 14.04 -0.30
N GLY A 128 11.29 15.29 -0.39
CA GLY A 128 9.87 15.62 -0.37
C GLY A 128 9.09 15.09 -1.58
N ASP A 129 9.70 15.10 -2.77
CA ASP A 129 9.10 14.55 -3.99
C ASP A 129 9.02 13.03 -3.90
N VAL A 130 10.02 12.37 -3.30
CA VAL A 130 9.98 10.91 -3.03
C VAL A 130 8.87 10.55 -2.06
N ILE A 131 8.76 11.25 -0.93
CA ILE A 131 7.67 11.01 0.04
C ILE A 131 6.30 11.22 -0.63
N GLY A 132 6.18 12.24 -1.49
CA GLY A 132 4.99 12.47 -2.31
C GLY A 132 4.67 11.30 -3.22
N GLY A 133 5.65 10.79 -3.96
CA GLY A 133 5.48 9.59 -4.80
C GLY A 133 5.13 8.35 -3.98
N MET A 134 5.79 8.10 -2.86
CA MET A 134 5.47 6.95 -1.99
C MET A 134 4.02 6.99 -1.51
N LYS A 135 3.50 8.16 -1.12
CA LYS A 135 2.07 8.33 -0.79
C LYS A 135 1.14 7.99 -1.96
N ALA A 136 1.60 8.26 -3.19
CA ALA A 136 0.86 8.04 -4.42
C ALA A 136 1.01 6.61 -4.98
N LEU A 137 1.71 5.70 -4.28
CA LEU A 137 1.79 4.30 -4.70
C LEU A 137 0.40 3.69 -4.88
N THR A 138 0.24 2.99 -6.01
CA THR A 138 -0.94 2.20 -6.36
C THR A 138 -0.50 0.83 -6.85
N ALA A 139 -1.42 -0.13 -6.87
CA ALA A 139 -1.17 -1.48 -7.35
C ALA A 139 -1.98 -1.76 -8.62
N VAL A 140 -1.30 -2.16 -9.70
CA VAL A 140 -1.90 -2.49 -10.99
C VAL A 140 -1.22 -3.72 -11.56
N GLY A 141 -2.01 -4.75 -11.91
CA GLY A 141 -1.51 -5.94 -12.59
C GLY A 141 -0.40 -6.70 -11.85
N GLY A 142 -0.45 -6.76 -10.51
CA GLY A 142 0.58 -7.45 -9.72
C GLY A 142 1.81 -6.62 -9.39
N GLU A 143 1.85 -5.36 -9.83
CA GLU A 143 2.98 -4.47 -9.63
C GLU A 143 2.56 -3.21 -8.88
N PHE A 144 3.52 -2.54 -8.23
CA PHE A 144 3.28 -1.27 -7.57
C PHE A 144 3.86 -0.14 -8.41
N HIS A 145 3.04 0.87 -8.69
CA HIS A 145 3.40 2.00 -9.53
C HIS A 145 3.34 3.29 -8.72
N THR A 146 4.30 4.17 -8.96
CA THR A 146 4.32 5.54 -8.46
C THR A 146 4.88 6.47 -9.52
N TYR A 147 4.91 7.77 -9.25
CA TYR A 147 5.58 8.76 -10.06
C TYR A 147 6.44 9.67 -9.18
N PHE A 148 7.57 10.09 -9.72
CA PHE A 148 8.43 11.09 -9.10
C PHE A 148 8.62 12.29 -10.02
N ARG A 149 8.71 13.47 -9.42
CA ARG A 149 9.06 14.69 -10.14
C ARG A 149 10.58 14.72 -10.30
N THR A 150 11.07 14.68 -11.54
CA THR A 150 12.51 14.73 -11.85
C THR A 150 12.99 16.15 -12.11
N HIS A 151 12.16 16.99 -12.74
CA HIS A 151 12.41 18.42 -13.00
C HIS A 151 11.11 19.24 -12.86
N SER A 152 11.15 20.56 -13.00
CA SER A 152 10.04 21.48 -12.73
C SER A 152 8.69 21.12 -13.39
N THR A 153 8.71 20.39 -14.51
CA THR A 153 7.51 19.97 -15.25
C THR A 153 7.50 18.49 -15.67
N CYS A 154 8.52 17.71 -15.29
CA CYS A 154 8.65 16.32 -15.76
C CYS A 154 8.39 15.32 -14.63
N TYR A 155 7.64 14.26 -14.95
CA TYR A 155 7.37 13.14 -14.07
C TYR A 155 7.87 11.84 -14.71
N SER A 156 8.45 10.98 -13.89
CA SER A 156 8.82 9.62 -14.28
C SER A 156 7.94 8.64 -13.53
N VAL A 157 7.36 7.67 -14.24
CA VAL A 157 6.67 6.54 -13.61
C VAL A 157 7.71 5.53 -13.15
N VAL A 158 7.55 5.05 -11.92
CA VAL A 158 8.43 4.08 -11.30
C VAL A 158 7.63 2.85 -10.91
N ILE A 159 8.17 1.69 -11.27
CA ILE A 159 7.58 0.39 -10.96
C ILE A 159 8.43 -0.28 -9.88
N LEU A 160 7.79 -0.58 -8.77
CA LEU A 160 8.35 -1.38 -7.69
C LEU A 160 7.89 -2.83 -7.88
N LYS A 161 8.86 -3.70 -8.20
CA LYS A 161 8.64 -5.15 -8.36
C LYS A 161 9.24 -5.90 -7.18
N PHE A 162 8.46 -6.85 -6.66
CA PHE A 162 8.90 -7.82 -5.68
C PHE A 162 9.15 -9.13 -6.42
N LEU A 163 10.43 -9.52 -6.53
CA LEU A 163 10.80 -10.79 -7.14
C LEU A 163 10.87 -11.86 -6.05
N PRO A 164 10.40 -13.10 -6.30
CA PRO A 164 10.74 -14.21 -5.44
C PRO A 164 12.27 -14.36 -5.45
N ASP A 165 12.90 -14.39 -4.27
CA ASP A 165 14.35 -14.51 -4.13
C ASP A 165 14.85 -15.76 -4.89
N PRO A 166 15.70 -15.63 -5.93
CA PRO A 166 16.51 -16.75 -6.37
C PRO A 166 17.74 -16.83 -5.44
N THR A 167 18.10 -18.06 -5.08
CA THR A 167 19.36 -18.45 -4.47
C THR A 167 20.53 -17.57 -4.97
N CYS A 168 21.10 -16.78 -4.06
CA CYS A 168 22.32 -15.99 -4.27
C CYS A 168 22.21 -14.84 -5.30
N SER A 169 21.61 -13.73 -4.89
CA SER A 169 22.28 -12.41 -4.82
C SER A 169 21.23 -11.33 -4.61
N ARG A 170 21.46 -10.46 -3.62
CA ARG A 170 20.68 -9.25 -3.40
C ARG A 170 20.48 -8.52 -4.73
N LYS A 171 19.22 -8.26 -5.11
CA LYS A 171 18.79 -7.00 -5.74
C LYS A 171 17.27 -6.99 -5.91
N PHE A 172 16.61 -6.10 -5.16
CA PHE A 172 15.38 -5.47 -5.63
C PHE A 172 15.68 -4.88 -7.02
N ARG A 173 14.96 -5.30 -8.06
CA ARG A 173 15.04 -4.63 -9.35
C ARG A 173 13.92 -3.58 -9.39
N LEU A 174 14.23 -2.36 -8.94
CA LEU A 174 13.44 -1.19 -9.28
C LEU A 174 13.62 -0.99 -10.80
N VAL A 175 12.65 -1.42 -11.60
CA VAL A 175 12.66 -1.16 -13.04
C VAL A 175 11.89 0.13 -13.26
N ILE A 176 12.61 1.24 -13.37
CA ILE A 176 12.03 2.54 -13.74
C ILE A 176 11.79 2.53 -15.25
N HIS A 177 10.52 2.41 -15.66
CA HIS A 177 10.13 2.71 -17.03
C HIS A 177 9.73 4.18 -17.10
N ALA A 178 10.67 5.03 -17.50
CA ALA A 178 10.38 6.43 -17.82
C ALA A 178 9.54 6.49 -19.11
N ILE A 179 8.22 6.63 -18.99
CA ILE A 179 7.39 7.09 -20.10
C ILE A 179 7.50 8.61 -20.11
N MET A 180 8.45 9.14 -20.89
CA MET A 180 8.50 10.57 -21.17
C MET A 180 7.35 10.90 -22.13
N SER A 181 6.28 11.51 -21.64
CA SER A 181 5.35 12.21 -22.53
C SER A 181 6.02 13.49 -23.00
N THR A 182 6.64 13.46 -24.18
CA THR A 182 7.05 14.66 -24.89
C THR A 182 5.81 15.29 -25.54
N PRO A 183 5.52 16.59 -25.32
CA PRO A 183 4.82 17.34 -26.35
C PRO A 183 5.78 17.45 -27.53
N GLY A 184 5.41 16.88 -28.68
CA GLY A 184 6.19 17.04 -29.91
C GLY A 184 6.43 18.52 -30.23
N PRO A 185 7.53 18.87 -30.92
CA PRO A 185 7.81 20.24 -31.28
C PRO A 185 6.82 20.69 -32.36
N GLY A 186 5.74 21.35 -31.95
CA GLY A 186 4.92 22.15 -32.85
C GLY A 186 5.68 23.41 -33.26
N ARG A 187 6.61 23.28 -34.20
CA ARG A 187 7.19 24.41 -34.94
C ARG A 187 6.46 24.54 -36.29
N ALA A 188 5.69 25.61 -36.43
CA ALA A 188 5.43 26.32 -37.68
C ALA A 188 5.18 27.78 -37.27
N ALA A 189 6.25 28.58 -37.17
CA ALA A 189 6.74 29.56 -38.16
C ALA A 189 5.97 30.90 -38.10
N PRO A 190 6.66 32.06 -38.00
CA PRO A 190 6.03 33.37 -38.12
C PRO A 190 5.73 33.68 -39.59
N CYS A 191 4.58 34.34 -39.81
CA CYS A 191 4.06 34.95 -41.06
C CYS A 191 4.46 34.32 -42.40
#